data_AF-A0ABD3QL84-F1
#
_entry.id   AF-A0ABD3QL84-F1
#
_cell.length_a   1.000
_cell.length_b   1.000
_cell.length_c   1.000
_cell.angle_alpha   90.00
_cell.angle_beta   90.00
_cell.angle_gamma   90.00
#
_symmetry.space_group_name_H-M   'P 1'
#
loop_
_entity.id
_entity.type
_entity.pdbx_description
1 polymer ?
#
loop_
_entity_poly.entity_id
_entity_poly.type
_entity_poly.pdbx_seq_one_letter_code
_entity_poly.pdbx_strand_id
1 'polypeptide(L)'
;MSTGRDQHGDIPASDQFRIGYLSDIEGHWDYFLECVQRSNVLDWEDANDCVLLSTVQEGGKGVKFKRLILRPNTHFVYGGDTVDKGPGDIRLVRALVSLKKRYPDRVHLLVGNRDLNKLRLPSELSESDMNRDLEDIPKPFWDRGAKSLKEYLVEAMLEKDGPAGANNLDEVNNKTERLRYILRHTLGCPDTFEFRREEIQILTQIFGQYPPRLETHDFTPVGNLDNEPSYIHVADEDVVDSFLYEISKEGSLYQYLKLSQVSSSELVHNDVQFVIAAIIGNTIFVHGAIDSLTMKFVPSLDTKFDVPLSSPPFSAPHAPTDGRIVESVHEWVQSLNDYLQLGLADFDKRPGWNDDRTSRGGECLLAIQNRPAMWGRSVVCNSYADGGVIATTDAEEERRQAIQTAQEQLDPLAFEGIASDVMDPSPAKWLMDNGIQRIVVGHKPTGDCPAVLSSKYVGVEIVAVDTSYAHRKDLNCDGTPVLKQFGDNRGNALSIVEIVGVCSSRTRLETSGVLACGTEYHNAFPFLSSDDITEFNDIGDPYLGTRLPDGWWVKAALPPNYHLCRGSGRFVEYKILPMHDVIKILSTLTSK
;
A
#
# COMPACT_ATOMS: atom_id res chain seq x y z
N MET A 1 58.11 -6.12 21.78
CA MET A 1 57.07 -6.93 21.10
C MET A 1 55.73 -6.59 21.72
N SER A 2 55.06 -5.62 21.12
CA SER A 2 53.68 -5.20 21.40
C SER A 2 53.19 -4.69 20.06
N THR A 3 52.48 -5.54 19.33
CA THR A 3 51.87 -5.20 18.05
C THR A 3 50.45 -4.74 18.32
N GLY A 4 50.17 -3.53 17.86
CA GLY A 4 48.91 -2.83 18.03
C GLY A 4 47.73 -3.59 17.44
N ARG A 5 46.58 -3.44 18.08
CA ARG A 5 45.28 -3.69 17.45
C ARG A 5 44.92 -2.43 16.69
N ASP A 6 44.68 -2.62 15.40
CA ASP A 6 44.14 -1.59 14.53
C ASP A 6 42.79 -1.11 15.04
N GLN A 7 42.68 0.21 15.11
CA GLN A 7 41.44 0.94 15.35
C GLN A 7 40.70 1.02 14.02
N HIS A 8 39.78 0.09 13.75
CA HIS A 8 38.64 0.40 12.89
C HIS A 8 37.45 0.65 13.82
N GLY A 9 37.03 1.92 13.86
CA GLY A 9 35.88 2.32 14.64
C GLY A 9 34.63 1.72 14.03
N ASP A 10 34.04 0.73 14.71
CA ASP A 10 32.66 0.35 14.47
C ASP A 10 31.80 1.60 14.70
N ILE A 11 31.17 2.09 13.63
CA ILE A 11 30.13 3.11 13.73
C ILE A 11 29.01 2.48 14.58
N PRO A 12 28.65 3.07 15.75
CA PRO A 12 27.55 2.56 16.56
C PRO A 12 26.30 2.37 15.69
N ALA A 13 25.51 1.32 15.92
CA ALA A 13 24.29 1.07 15.15
C ALA A 13 23.30 2.26 15.14
N SER A 14 23.44 3.20 16.09
CA SER A 14 22.69 4.46 16.18
C SER A 14 23.06 5.53 15.13
N ASP A 15 24.18 5.37 14.43
CA ASP A 15 24.73 6.36 13.49
C ASP A 15 24.65 5.90 12.01
N GLN A 16 24.07 4.73 11.74
CA GLN A 16 23.90 4.21 10.39
C GLN A 16 22.65 4.78 9.71
N PHE A 17 22.76 5.06 8.41
CA PHE A 17 21.60 5.45 7.60
C PHE A 17 20.62 4.28 7.51
N ARG A 18 19.35 4.51 7.88
CA ARG A 18 18.32 3.47 7.82
C ARG A 18 16.97 4.02 7.36
N ILE A 19 16.31 3.30 6.47
CA ILE A 19 14.93 3.56 6.04
C ILE A 19 14.08 2.35 6.44
N GLY A 20 12.95 2.57 7.10
CA GLY A 20 11.93 1.54 7.32
C GLY A 20 10.81 1.68 6.31
N TYR A 21 10.29 0.56 5.80
CA TYR A 21 9.17 0.54 4.86
C TYR A 21 8.07 -0.41 5.34
N LEU A 22 6.82 0.09 5.38
CA LEU A 22 5.61 -0.70 5.59
C LEU A 22 4.56 -0.27 4.56
N SER A 23 3.70 -1.18 4.10
CA SER A 23 2.66 -0.87 3.11
C SER A 23 1.49 -1.84 3.28
N ASP A 24 0.33 -1.48 2.73
CA ASP A 24 -0.83 -2.37 2.59
C ASP A 24 -1.25 -2.97 3.93
N ILE A 25 -1.16 -2.22 5.03
CA ILE A 25 -1.62 -2.69 6.35
C ILE A 25 -3.15 -2.74 6.39
N GLU A 26 -3.82 -1.90 5.61
CA GLU A 26 -5.28 -1.93 5.40
C GLU A 26 -6.10 -2.02 6.71
N GLY A 27 -5.70 -1.27 7.75
CA GLY A 27 -6.39 -1.24 9.05
C GLY A 27 -6.14 -2.45 9.97
N HIS A 28 -5.25 -3.38 9.63
CA HIS A 28 -4.83 -4.46 10.53
C HIS A 28 -3.95 -3.92 11.68
N TRP A 29 -4.58 -3.36 12.70
CA TRP A 29 -3.92 -2.64 13.78
C TRP A 29 -2.95 -3.49 14.59
N ASP A 30 -3.33 -4.71 14.97
CA ASP A 30 -2.43 -5.58 15.75
C ASP A 30 -1.21 -6.02 14.95
N TYR A 31 -1.36 -6.20 13.63
CA TYR A 31 -0.25 -6.43 12.72
C TYR A 31 0.71 -5.23 12.73
N PHE A 32 0.17 -4.01 12.66
CA PHE A 32 0.98 -2.79 12.74
C PHE A 32 1.71 -2.66 14.08
N LEU A 33 1.05 -2.97 15.20
CA LEU A 33 1.66 -2.94 16.53
C LEU A 33 2.88 -3.88 16.61
N GLU A 34 2.73 -5.10 16.12
CA GLU A 34 3.82 -6.09 16.05
C GLU A 34 4.94 -5.63 15.10
N CYS A 35 4.60 -5.00 13.98
CA CYS A 35 5.60 -4.42 13.08
C CYS A 35 6.42 -3.33 13.76
N VAL A 36 5.77 -2.41 14.49
CA VAL A 36 6.48 -1.34 15.22
C VAL A 36 7.35 -1.92 16.34
N GLN A 37 6.85 -2.93 17.07
CA GLN A 37 7.62 -3.58 18.14
C GLN A 37 8.91 -4.24 17.65
N ARG A 38 8.94 -4.71 16.39
CA ARG A 38 10.10 -5.37 15.77
C ARG A 38 10.96 -4.42 14.93
N SER A 39 10.54 -3.16 14.77
CA SER A 39 11.23 -2.19 13.91
C SER A 39 12.49 -1.64 14.57
N ASN A 40 13.54 -1.42 13.77
CA ASN A 40 14.69 -0.61 14.16
C ASN A 40 14.51 0.88 13.81
N VAL A 41 13.36 1.25 13.24
CA VAL A 41 13.06 2.58 12.71
C VAL A 41 11.96 3.27 13.48
N LEU A 42 10.90 2.54 13.80
CA LEU A 42 9.76 3.04 14.57
C LEU A 42 9.86 2.60 16.04
N ASP A 43 9.22 3.35 16.91
CA ASP A 43 9.01 2.97 18.30
C ASP A 43 7.75 3.63 18.86
N TRP A 44 7.40 3.29 20.08
CA TRP A 44 6.32 3.91 20.83
C TRP A 44 6.83 4.69 22.03
N GLU A 45 6.32 5.91 22.19
CA GLU A 45 6.49 6.71 23.39
C GLU A 45 5.20 6.68 24.22
N ASP A 46 5.30 6.44 25.53
CA ASP A 46 4.14 6.52 26.42
C ASP A 46 3.63 7.96 26.51
N ALA A 47 2.32 8.14 26.32
CA ALA A 47 1.69 9.45 26.41
C ALA A 47 1.24 9.73 27.85
N ASN A 48 1.97 10.60 28.55
CA ASN A 48 1.64 11.04 29.92
C ASN A 48 0.92 12.41 29.96
N ASP A 49 0.17 12.76 28.91
CA ASP A 49 -0.40 14.11 28.76
C ASP A 49 -1.62 14.33 29.67
N CYS A 50 -1.60 15.41 30.46
CA CYS A 50 -2.70 15.79 31.34
C CYS A 50 -4.00 16.12 30.58
N VAL A 51 -3.90 16.65 29.35
CA VAL A 51 -5.08 16.93 28.51
C VAL A 51 -5.75 15.63 28.09
N LEU A 52 -4.96 14.66 27.65
CA LEU A 52 -5.44 13.32 27.27
C LEU A 52 -6.17 12.65 28.44
N LEU A 53 -5.54 12.62 29.62
CA LEU A 53 -6.11 12.01 30.83
C LEU A 53 -7.45 12.63 31.25
N SER A 54 -7.69 13.91 30.93
CA SER A 54 -8.96 14.59 31.20
C SER A 54 -10.07 14.29 30.19
N THR A 55 -9.73 13.75 29.01
CA THR A 55 -10.67 13.43 27.93
C THR A 55 -11.15 11.97 27.92
N VAL A 56 -10.44 11.08 28.61
CA VAL A 56 -10.75 9.64 28.67
C VAL A 56 -11.95 9.41 29.59
N GLN A 57 -12.96 8.68 29.08
CA GLN A 57 -14.15 8.31 29.87
C GLN A 57 -13.91 7.10 30.77
N GLU A 58 -14.88 6.78 31.61
CA GLU A 58 -14.82 5.60 32.49
C GLU A 58 -14.54 4.29 31.73
N GLY A 59 -15.10 4.13 30.53
CA GLY A 59 -14.84 2.99 29.63
C GLY A 59 -13.42 2.93 29.05
N GLY A 60 -12.65 4.00 29.15
CA GLY A 60 -11.23 4.06 28.79
C GLY A 60 -10.27 3.98 29.98
N LYS A 61 -10.77 3.79 31.22
CA LYS A 61 -9.90 3.63 32.40
C LYS A 61 -9.00 2.40 32.22
N GLY A 62 -7.69 2.59 32.30
CA GLY A 62 -6.70 1.53 32.14
C GLY A 62 -6.21 1.34 30.70
N VAL A 63 -6.81 2.03 29.71
CA VAL A 63 -6.28 2.09 28.35
C VAL A 63 -4.93 2.81 28.38
N LYS A 64 -3.92 2.21 27.77
CA LYS A 64 -2.63 2.84 27.56
C LYS A 64 -2.70 3.65 26.29
N PHE A 65 -2.09 4.82 26.32
CA PHE A 65 -1.95 5.67 25.15
C PHE A 65 -0.49 5.80 24.79
N LYS A 66 -0.21 5.59 23.51
CA LYS A 66 1.13 5.70 22.98
C LYS A 66 1.14 6.64 21.80
N ARG A 67 2.30 7.22 21.55
CA ARG A 67 2.59 8.04 20.39
C ARG A 67 3.60 7.31 19.53
N LEU A 68 3.30 7.15 18.25
CA LEU A 68 4.27 6.61 17.30
C LEU A 68 5.40 7.62 17.12
N ILE A 69 6.64 7.16 17.31
CA ILE A 69 7.84 7.98 17.18
C ILE A 69 8.82 7.37 16.17
N LEU A 70 9.64 8.25 15.59
CA LEU A 70 10.71 7.87 14.68
C LEU A 70 12.02 7.88 15.45
N ARG A 71 12.77 6.77 15.37
CA ARG A 71 14.09 6.67 15.99
C ARG A 71 15.06 7.72 15.41
N PRO A 72 16.12 8.11 16.14
CA PRO A 72 17.12 9.04 15.64
C PRO A 72 17.78 8.53 14.36
N ASN A 73 18.15 9.43 13.44
CA ASN A 73 18.89 9.12 12.21
C ASN A 73 18.22 8.13 11.23
N THR A 74 16.92 7.87 11.38
CA THR A 74 16.15 7.01 10.48
C THR A 74 15.18 7.81 9.60
N HIS A 75 14.82 7.23 8.47
CA HIS A 75 13.67 7.62 7.65
C HIS A 75 12.60 6.53 7.72
N PHE A 76 11.35 6.89 7.51
CA PHE A 76 10.24 5.96 7.42
C PHE A 76 9.40 6.27 6.18
N VAL A 77 9.03 5.23 5.44
CA VAL A 77 8.17 5.32 4.28
C VAL A 77 6.97 4.39 4.50
N TYR A 78 5.77 4.93 4.44
CA TYR A 78 4.55 4.13 4.38
C TYR A 78 4.07 4.08 2.93
N GLY A 79 3.88 2.89 2.37
CA GLY A 79 3.70 2.64 0.94
C GLY A 79 2.29 2.85 0.39
N GLY A 80 1.31 3.21 1.22
CA GLY A 80 -0.09 3.36 0.83
C GLY A 80 -0.97 2.18 1.27
N ASP A 81 -2.25 2.26 0.92
CA ASP A 81 -3.30 1.31 1.30
C ASP A 81 -3.41 1.16 2.83
N THR A 82 -3.83 2.27 3.45
CA THR A 82 -3.99 2.41 4.90
C THR A 82 -5.29 1.83 5.45
N VAL A 83 -6.35 1.80 4.65
CA VAL A 83 -7.74 1.56 5.11
C VAL A 83 -8.35 0.27 4.56
N ASP A 84 -9.55 -0.07 5.05
CA ASP A 84 -10.49 -1.10 4.59
C ASP A 84 -10.50 -2.46 5.31
N LYS A 85 -9.43 -3.26 5.22
CA LYS A 85 -9.51 -4.72 5.46
C LYS A 85 -9.38 -5.18 6.92
N GLY A 86 -9.18 -4.26 7.86
CA GLY A 86 -9.09 -4.53 9.30
C GLY A 86 -9.69 -3.42 10.18
N PRO A 87 -9.97 -3.72 11.47
CA PRO A 87 -10.78 -2.91 12.38
C PRO A 87 -10.02 -1.79 13.09
N GLY A 88 -8.95 -1.25 12.50
CA GLY A 88 -8.18 -0.17 13.12
C GLY A 88 -7.59 0.81 12.12
N ASP A 89 -8.30 1.03 11.01
CA ASP A 89 -7.89 1.96 9.96
C ASP A 89 -7.76 3.40 10.46
N ILE A 90 -8.71 3.89 11.27
CA ILE A 90 -8.66 5.24 11.84
C ILE A 90 -7.47 5.40 12.79
N ARG A 91 -7.24 4.46 13.72
CA ARG A 91 -6.06 4.48 14.61
C ARG A 91 -4.75 4.45 13.83
N LEU A 92 -4.66 3.62 12.80
CA LEU A 92 -3.50 3.54 11.91
C LEU A 92 -3.23 4.87 11.20
N VAL A 93 -4.23 5.41 10.52
CA VAL A 93 -4.11 6.66 9.75
C VAL A 93 -3.74 7.83 10.68
N ARG A 94 -4.37 7.94 11.85
CA ARG A 94 -4.02 8.96 12.86
C ARG A 94 -2.58 8.83 13.34
N ALA A 95 -2.11 7.61 13.63
CA ALA A 95 -0.73 7.39 14.06
C ALA A 95 0.29 7.82 12.98
N LEU A 96 0.04 7.48 11.71
CA LEU A 96 0.89 7.86 10.58
C LEU A 96 0.89 9.38 10.34
N VAL A 97 -0.29 10.00 10.31
CA VAL A 97 -0.46 11.45 10.17
C VAL A 97 0.28 12.20 11.28
N SER A 98 0.08 11.77 12.52
CA SER A 98 0.73 12.29 13.73
C SER A 98 2.25 12.18 13.62
N LEU A 99 2.76 11.04 13.15
CA LEU A 99 4.20 10.82 12.91
C LEU A 99 4.76 11.77 11.83
N LYS A 100 4.06 11.92 10.69
CA LYS A 100 4.47 12.81 9.60
C LYS A 100 4.50 14.28 10.01
N LYS A 101 3.52 14.75 10.79
CA LYS A 101 3.52 16.12 11.33
C LYS A 101 4.76 16.42 12.19
N ARG A 102 5.23 15.44 12.97
CA ARG A 102 6.42 15.58 13.83
C ARG A 102 7.75 15.45 13.09
N TYR A 103 7.78 14.67 12.01
CA TYR A 103 9.00 14.36 11.27
C TYR A 103 8.80 14.59 9.76
N PRO A 104 8.52 15.84 9.33
CA PRO A 104 8.15 16.19 7.95
C PRO A 104 9.14 15.68 6.89
N ASP A 105 10.44 15.79 7.17
CA ASP A 105 11.51 15.50 6.19
C ASP A 105 11.99 14.04 6.22
N ARG A 106 11.59 13.29 7.25
CA ARG A 106 12.04 11.91 7.46
C ARG A 106 10.93 10.87 7.34
N VAL A 107 9.67 11.30 7.31
CA VAL A 107 8.52 10.43 7.15
C VAL A 107 7.88 10.73 5.81
N HIS A 108 7.70 9.72 4.97
CA HIS A 108 7.10 9.84 3.65
C HIS A 108 5.89 8.91 3.61
N LEU A 109 4.73 9.44 3.26
CA LEU A 109 3.48 8.69 3.26
C LEU A 109 2.96 8.70 1.82
N LEU A 110 3.00 7.53 1.19
CA LEU A 110 2.58 7.33 -0.19
C LEU A 110 1.07 7.10 -0.24
N VAL A 111 0.44 7.49 -1.34
CA VAL A 111 -0.97 7.17 -1.59
C VAL A 111 -1.09 5.85 -2.33
N GLY A 112 -1.92 4.96 -1.80
CA GLY A 112 -2.36 3.74 -2.48
C GLY A 112 -3.73 3.90 -3.14
N ASN A 113 -4.16 2.86 -3.83
CA ASN A 113 -5.44 2.89 -4.53
C ASN A 113 -6.63 2.91 -3.58
N ARG A 114 -6.55 2.21 -2.44
CA ARG A 114 -7.61 2.24 -1.43
C ARG A 114 -7.76 3.61 -0.80
N ASP A 115 -6.65 4.32 -0.60
CA ASP A 115 -6.66 5.67 -0.04
C ASP A 115 -7.36 6.64 -1.00
N LEU A 116 -6.94 6.65 -2.28
CA LEU A 116 -7.48 7.55 -3.30
C LEU A 116 -8.94 7.27 -3.64
N ASN A 117 -9.37 5.99 -3.62
CA ASN A 117 -10.75 5.62 -3.90
C ASN A 117 -11.77 6.31 -3.01
N LYS A 118 -11.41 6.71 -1.78
CA LYS A 118 -12.36 7.34 -0.85
C LYS A 118 -12.77 8.75 -1.28
N LEU A 119 -12.02 9.40 -2.17
CA LEU A 119 -12.39 10.69 -2.77
C LEU A 119 -13.74 10.64 -3.51
N ARG A 120 -14.20 9.46 -3.93
CA ARG A 120 -15.50 9.32 -4.61
C ARG A 120 -16.70 9.46 -3.67
N LEU A 121 -16.53 9.14 -2.38
CA LEU A 121 -17.63 8.98 -1.43
C LEU A 121 -18.49 10.24 -1.27
N PRO A 122 -17.92 11.46 -1.15
CA PRO A 122 -18.75 12.66 -1.02
C PRO A 122 -19.65 12.91 -2.23
N SER A 123 -19.20 12.56 -3.44
CA SER A 123 -19.99 12.72 -4.65
C SER A 123 -21.07 11.65 -4.81
N GLU A 124 -20.75 10.38 -4.55
CA GLU A 124 -21.64 9.23 -4.79
C GLU A 124 -22.62 8.95 -3.64
N LEU A 125 -22.37 9.53 -2.46
CA LEU A 125 -23.28 9.53 -1.31
C LEU A 125 -23.93 10.90 -1.07
N SER A 126 -23.78 11.85 -2.01
CA SER A 126 -24.45 13.15 -1.94
C SER A 126 -25.95 13.03 -2.16
N GLU A 127 -26.74 13.96 -1.61
CA GLU A 127 -28.19 14.01 -1.87
C GLU A 127 -28.51 14.10 -3.37
N SER A 128 -27.68 14.81 -4.15
CA SER A 128 -27.85 14.90 -5.59
C SER A 128 -27.69 13.53 -6.28
N ASP A 129 -26.78 12.69 -5.81
CA ASP A 129 -26.57 11.35 -6.35
C ASP A 129 -27.57 10.33 -5.82
N MET A 130 -28.02 10.47 -4.56
CA MET A 130 -29.09 9.66 -4.00
C MET A 130 -30.40 9.78 -4.81
N ASN A 131 -30.68 10.96 -5.35
CA ASN A 131 -31.87 11.25 -6.16
C ASN A 131 -31.73 10.90 -7.66
N ARG A 132 -30.59 10.34 -8.08
CA ARG A 132 -30.38 9.92 -9.48
C ARG A 132 -31.17 8.65 -9.78
N ASP A 133 -31.70 8.57 -11.01
CA ASP A 133 -32.30 7.34 -11.51
C ASP A 133 -31.26 6.20 -11.50
N LEU A 134 -31.62 5.06 -10.92
CA LEU A 134 -30.74 3.89 -10.84
C LEU A 134 -30.32 3.37 -12.22
N GLU A 135 -31.12 3.60 -13.27
CA GLU A 135 -30.78 3.24 -14.65
C GLU A 135 -29.64 4.09 -15.21
N ASP A 136 -29.49 5.33 -14.72
CA ASP A 136 -28.43 6.22 -15.17
C ASP A 136 -27.09 5.88 -14.53
N ILE A 137 -27.04 5.11 -13.45
CA ILE A 137 -25.81 4.78 -12.72
C ILE A 137 -25.10 3.60 -13.41
N PRO A 138 -23.93 3.82 -14.05
CA PRO A 138 -23.26 2.77 -14.80
C PRO A 138 -22.69 1.69 -13.88
N LYS A 139 -22.54 0.48 -14.43
CA LYS A 139 -21.75 -0.58 -13.79
C LYS A 139 -20.27 -0.17 -13.68
N PRO A 140 -19.51 -0.72 -12.71
CA PRO A 140 -18.06 -0.55 -12.68
C PRO A 140 -17.43 -0.97 -14.01
N PHE A 141 -16.87 -0.02 -14.75
CA PHE A 141 -16.34 -0.29 -16.09
C PHE A 141 -15.08 -1.16 -16.08
N TRP A 142 -14.43 -1.29 -14.91
CA TRP A 142 -13.24 -2.09 -14.71
C TRP A 142 -13.53 -3.55 -14.29
N ASP A 143 -14.80 -3.95 -14.21
CA ASP A 143 -15.17 -5.35 -13.93
C ASP A 143 -16.43 -5.74 -14.73
N ARG A 144 -16.22 -6.55 -15.79
CA ARG A 144 -17.30 -7.09 -16.63
C ARG A 144 -18.30 -7.95 -15.85
N GLY A 145 -17.89 -8.54 -14.73
CA GLY A 145 -18.70 -9.40 -13.88
C GLY A 145 -19.41 -8.65 -12.75
N ALA A 146 -19.13 -7.36 -12.55
CA ALA A 146 -19.72 -6.60 -11.46
C ALA A 146 -21.23 -6.39 -11.65
N LYS A 147 -21.96 -6.42 -10.52
CA LYS A 147 -23.38 -6.08 -10.48
C LYS A 147 -23.56 -4.57 -10.61
N SER A 148 -24.64 -4.13 -11.25
CA SER A 148 -25.08 -2.73 -11.13
C SER A 148 -25.60 -2.47 -9.71
N LEU A 149 -25.65 -1.20 -9.33
CA LEU A 149 -26.29 -0.79 -8.08
C LEU A 149 -27.76 -1.25 -8.04
N LYS A 150 -28.48 -1.14 -9.15
CA LYS A 150 -29.87 -1.61 -9.25
C LYS A 150 -29.99 -3.12 -8.99
N GLU A 151 -29.15 -3.94 -9.63
CA GLU A 151 -29.13 -5.39 -9.43
C GLU A 151 -28.88 -5.74 -7.95
N TYR A 152 -27.91 -5.06 -7.33
CA TYR A 152 -27.61 -5.21 -5.91
C TYR A 152 -28.81 -4.85 -5.01
N LEU A 153 -29.45 -3.69 -5.22
CA LEU A 153 -30.57 -3.24 -4.39
C LEU A 153 -31.80 -4.16 -4.52
N VAL A 154 -32.03 -4.73 -5.72
CA VAL A 154 -33.09 -5.74 -5.92
C VAL A 154 -32.81 -6.98 -5.08
N GLU A 155 -31.57 -7.46 -5.05
CA GLU A 155 -31.20 -8.60 -4.22
C GLU A 155 -31.33 -8.28 -2.72
N ALA A 156 -30.82 -7.14 -2.28
CA ALA A 156 -30.93 -6.69 -0.89
C ALA A 156 -32.40 -6.57 -0.42
N MET A 157 -33.31 -6.14 -1.30
CA MET A 157 -34.75 -6.09 -1.03
C MET A 157 -35.38 -7.49 -0.86
N LEU A 158 -34.83 -8.50 -1.54
CA LEU A 158 -35.34 -9.88 -1.54
C LEU A 158 -34.73 -10.75 -0.43
N GLU A 159 -33.61 -10.34 0.16
CA GLU A 159 -32.95 -11.06 1.25
C GLU A 159 -33.80 -11.04 2.53
N LYS A 160 -33.91 -12.19 3.21
CA LYS A 160 -34.69 -12.34 4.45
C LYS A 160 -34.17 -11.48 5.61
N ASP A 161 -32.89 -11.13 5.58
CA ASP A 161 -32.19 -10.30 6.56
C ASP A 161 -31.85 -8.89 6.01
N GLY A 162 -32.39 -8.52 4.83
CA GLY A 162 -32.33 -7.16 4.29
C GLY A 162 -33.22 -6.19 5.10
N PRO A 163 -33.44 -4.93 4.67
CA PRO A 163 -34.34 -4.01 5.35
C PRO A 163 -35.76 -4.60 5.44
N ALA A 164 -36.05 -5.24 6.56
CA ALA A 164 -37.25 -6.02 6.77
C ALA A 164 -38.49 -5.12 6.63
N GLY A 165 -39.23 -5.30 5.54
CA GLY A 165 -40.47 -4.56 5.26
C GLY A 165 -40.39 -3.51 4.15
N ALA A 166 -39.24 -3.38 3.46
CA ALA A 166 -39.17 -2.50 2.29
C ALA A 166 -40.08 -3.02 1.16
N ASN A 167 -41.01 -2.19 0.68
CA ASN A 167 -41.99 -2.55 -0.34
C ASN A 167 -41.59 -2.13 -1.75
N ASN A 168 -40.54 -1.33 -1.88
CA ASN A 168 -40.04 -0.80 -3.15
C ASN A 168 -38.53 -0.48 -3.06
N LEU A 169 -37.92 -0.23 -4.22
CA LEU A 169 -36.48 0.08 -4.31
C LEU A 169 -36.09 1.43 -3.70
N ASP A 170 -37.01 2.39 -3.63
CA ASP A 170 -36.73 3.72 -3.06
C ASP A 170 -36.48 3.61 -1.54
N GLU A 171 -37.18 2.70 -0.86
CA GLU A 171 -36.96 2.41 0.57
C GLU A 171 -35.60 1.73 0.85
N VAL A 172 -35.11 0.92 -0.09
CA VAL A 172 -33.81 0.22 0.03
C VAL A 172 -32.64 1.10 -0.42
N ASN A 173 -32.87 2.02 -1.37
CA ASN A 173 -31.86 2.93 -1.89
C ASN A 173 -31.51 4.05 -0.89
N ASN A 174 -30.71 3.71 0.11
CA ASN A 174 -30.18 4.64 1.11
C ASN A 174 -28.63 4.65 1.10
N LYS A 175 -28.03 5.59 1.81
CA LYS A 175 -26.56 5.75 1.84
C LYS A 175 -25.83 4.53 2.39
N THR A 176 -26.45 3.82 3.34
CA THR A 176 -25.92 2.59 3.92
C THR A 176 -25.76 1.51 2.86
N GLU A 177 -26.83 1.20 2.12
CA GLU A 177 -26.79 0.19 1.07
C GLU A 177 -25.90 0.58 -0.11
N ARG A 178 -25.84 1.88 -0.46
CA ARG A 178 -24.88 2.37 -1.46
C ARG A 178 -23.44 2.22 -1.00
N LEU A 179 -23.13 2.51 0.26
CA LEU A 179 -21.79 2.32 0.80
C LEU A 179 -21.41 0.83 0.83
N ARG A 180 -22.32 -0.06 1.26
CA ARG A 180 -22.12 -1.52 1.19
C ARG A 180 -21.86 -2.00 -0.23
N TYR A 181 -22.63 -1.49 -1.21
CA TYR A 181 -22.38 -1.75 -2.63
C TYR A 181 -20.98 -1.31 -3.08
N ILE A 182 -20.57 -0.07 -2.74
CA ILE A 182 -19.24 0.45 -3.09
C ILE A 182 -18.14 -0.45 -2.50
N LEU A 183 -18.22 -0.76 -1.20
CA LEU A 183 -17.22 -1.57 -0.51
C LEU A 183 -17.14 -3.00 -1.10
N ARG A 184 -18.28 -3.64 -1.35
CA ARG A 184 -18.35 -5.03 -1.84
C ARG A 184 -18.00 -5.16 -3.32
N HIS A 185 -18.67 -4.40 -4.18
CA HIS A 185 -18.66 -4.61 -5.62
C HIS A 185 -17.68 -3.72 -6.38
N THR A 186 -17.17 -2.65 -5.75
CA THR A 186 -16.28 -1.71 -6.44
C THR A 186 -14.87 -1.68 -5.82
N LEU A 187 -14.72 -2.03 -4.53
CA LEU A 187 -13.46 -1.99 -3.79
C LEU A 187 -12.97 -3.35 -3.25
N GLY A 188 -13.78 -4.40 -3.40
CA GLY A 188 -13.42 -5.77 -2.99
C GLY A 188 -13.16 -5.94 -1.50
N CYS A 189 -13.82 -5.16 -0.65
CA CYS A 189 -13.64 -5.13 0.80
C CYS A 189 -15.00 -5.17 1.55
N PRO A 190 -15.78 -6.26 1.40
CA PRO A 190 -17.14 -6.33 1.93
C PRO A 190 -17.25 -6.19 3.45
N ASP A 191 -16.24 -6.62 4.20
CA ASP A 191 -16.24 -6.63 5.67
C ASP A 191 -15.90 -5.26 6.27
N THR A 192 -15.41 -4.32 5.46
CA THR A 192 -14.98 -2.98 5.88
C THR A 192 -16.07 -2.19 6.60
N PHE A 193 -17.34 -2.41 6.26
CA PHE A 193 -18.45 -1.74 6.94
C PHE A 193 -18.50 -2.12 8.43
N GLU A 194 -18.36 -3.42 8.73
CA GLU A 194 -18.41 -3.92 10.11
C GLU A 194 -17.10 -3.66 10.85
N PHE A 195 -15.95 -3.75 10.18
CA PHE A 195 -14.67 -3.32 10.76
C PHE A 195 -14.70 -1.84 11.17
N ARG A 196 -15.34 -0.98 10.37
CA ARG A 196 -15.53 0.42 10.74
C ARG A 196 -16.44 0.57 11.94
N ARG A 197 -17.51 -0.22 12.04
CA ARG A 197 -18.41 -0.21 13.21
C ARG A 197 -17.65 -0.56 14.50
N GLU A 198 -16.82 -1.59 14.44
CA GLU A 198 -15.96 -2.00 15.56
C GLU A 198 -15.01 -0.86 15.97
N GLU A 199 -14.35 -0.23 15.00
CA GLU A 199 -13.44 0.89 15.28
C GLU A 199 -14.16 2.09 15.92
N ILE A 200 -15.36 2.44 15.44
CA ILE A 200 -16.19 3.50 16.05
C ILE A 200 -16.58 3.13 17.47
N GLN A 201 -16.96 1.88 17.72
CA GLN A 201 -17.33 1.39 19.03
C GLN A 201 -16.17 1.55 20.02
N ILE A 202 -14.97 1.09 19.63
CA ILE A 202 -13.74 1.21 20.41
C ILE A 202 -13.45 2.69 20.73
N LEU A 203 -13.45 3.56 19.71
CA LEU A 203 -13.13 4.98 19.91
C LEU A 203 -14.19 5.69 20.77
N THR A 204 -15.47 5.37 20.59
CA THR A 204 -16.57 5.92 21.39
C THR A 204 -16.47 5.48 22.85
N GLN A 205 -16.11 4.22 23.11
CA GLN A 205 -15.92 3.73 24.46
C GLN A 205 -14.79 4.47 25.19
N ILE A 206 -13.70 4.75 24.48
CA ILE A 206 -12.50 5.38 25.04
C ILE A 206 -12.73 6.88 25.28
N PHE A 207 -13.27 7.58 24.27
CA PHE A 207 -13.36 9.03 24.24
C PHE A 207 -14.76 9.57 24.59
N GLY A 208 -15.76 8.70 24.74
CA GLY A 208 -17.16 9.05 25.01
C GLY A 208 -17.99 9.42 23.79
N GLN A 209 -17.36 9.64 22.64
CA GLN A 209 -18.02 10.01 21.39
C GLN A 209 -17.13 9.67 20.19
N TYR A 210 -17.76 9.52 19.03
CA TYR A 210 -17.11 9.57 17.74
C TYR A 210 -17.79 10.66 16.87
N PRO A 211 -17.03 11.49 16.13
CA PRO A 211 -15.57 11.59 16.16
C PRO A 211 -15.04 12.10 17.51
N PRO A 212 -13.86 11.61 17.96
CA PRO A 212 -13.24 12.16 19.16
C PRO A 212 -12.76 13.60 18.90
N ARG A 213 -12.39 14.30 19.98
CA ARG A 213 -11.89 15.67 19.85
C ARG A 213 -10.53 15.68 19.13
N LEU A 214 -10.28 16.68 18.29
CA LEU A 214 -9.08 16.75 17.45
C LEU A 214 -7.77 16.68 18.25
N GLU A 215 -7.75 17.19 19.50
CA GLU A 215 -6.57 17.16 20.35
C GLU A 215 -6.14 15.73 20.73
N THR A 216 -7.03 14.74 20.61
CA THR A 216 -6.71 13.34 20.90
C THR A 216 -6.11 12.62 19.70
N HIS A 217 -6.11 13.22 18.50
CA HIS A 217 -5.63 12.55 17.27
C HIS A 217 -4.12 12.26 17.30
N ASP A 218 -3.36 12.94 18.14
CA ASP A 218 -1.92 12.72 18.28
C ASP A 218 -1.56 11.50 19.14
N PHE A 219 -2.56 10.88 19.78
CA PHE A 219 -2.39 9.79 20.73
C PHE A 219 -3.19 8.57 20.30
N THR A 220 -2.55 7.41 20.30
CA THR A 220 -3.18 6.18 19.87
C THR A 220 -3.44 5.27 21.06
N PRO A 221 -4.69 4.84 21.29
CA PRO A 221 -4.97 3.84 22.31
C PRO A 221 -4.38 2.48 21.88
N VAL A 222 -3.71 1.82 22.81
CA VAL A 222 -3.02 0.55 22.62
C VAL A 222 -3.32 -0.44 23.76
N GLY A 223 -3.09 -1.72 23.50
CA GLY A 223 -3.30 -2.82 24.46
C GLY A 223 -4.55 -3.63 24.14
N ASN A 224 -4.89 -4.56 25.03
CA ASN A 224 -6.11 -5.35 24.88
C ASN A 224 -7.33 -4.44 25.19
N LEU A 225 -8.04 -4.07 24.12
CA LEU A 225 -9.25 -3.26 24.17
C LEU A 225 -10.53 -4.12 24.22
N ASP A 226 -10.39 -5.45 24.27
CA ASP A 226 -11.48 -6.44 24.29
C ASP A 226 -12.05 -6.69 25.69
N ASN A 227 -11.64 -5.92 26.71
CA ASN A 227 -12.17 -6.06 28.05
C ASN A 227 -13.67 -5.72 28.06
N GLU A 228 -14.52 -6.76 28.19
CA GLU A 228 -15.99 -6.74 28.36
C GLU A 228 -16.57 -5.34 28.69
N PRO A 229 -16.84 -4.50 27.66
CA PRO A 229 -17.41 -3.20 27.88
C PRO A 229 -18.93 -3.29 27.85
N SER A 230 -19.60 -2.33 28.49
CA SER A 230 -20.99 -2.03 28.16
C SER A 230 -21.12 -1.88 26.64
N TYR A 231 -21.80 -2.81 25.97
CA TYR A 231 -21.99 -2.79 24.52
C TYR A 231 -22.51 -1.41 24.07
N ILE A 232 -21.67 -0.66 23.35
CA ILE A 232 -22.07 0.60 22.72
C ILE A 232 -22.63 0.24 21.35
N HIS A 233 -23.93 0.46 21.19
CA HIS A 233 -24.58 0.28 19.91
C HIS A 233 -24.16 1.41 18.96
N VAL A 234 -23.64 1.04 17.78
CA VAL A 234 -23.28 1.95 16.69
C VAL A 234 -24.25 1.68 15.55
N ALA A 235 -25.04 2.67 15.16
CA ALA A 235 -26.02 2.53 14.09
C ALA A 235 -25.35 2.50 12.71
N ASP A 236 -26.07 2.05 11.68
CA ASP A 236 -25.56 2.02 10.30
C ASP A 236 -25.26 3.43 9.78
N GLU A 237 -26.07 4.40 10.17
CA GLU A 237 -25.89 5.82 9.84
C GLU A 237 -24.58 6.36 10.43
N ASP A 238 -24.24 5.98 11.67
CA ASP A 238 -22.97 6.38 12.31
C ASP A 238 -21.76 5.83 11.52
N VAL A 239 -21.88 4.62 10.97
CA VAL A 239 -20.83 4.04 10.11
C VAL A 239 -20.68 4.86 8.84
N VAL A 240 -21.78 5.17 8.13
CA VAL A 240 -21.74 6.01 6.92
C VAL A 240 -21.13 7.38 7.21
N ASP A 241 -21.59 8.04 8.27
CA ASP A 241 -21.12 9.36 8.67
C ASP A 241 -19.63 9.34 9.02
N SER A 242 -19.11 8.22 9.56
CA SER A 242 -17.68 8.08 9.81
C SER A 242 -16.83 8.10 8.52
N PHE A 243 -17.30 7.50 7.42
CA PHE A 243 -16.56 7.54 6.15
C PHE A 243 -16.54 8.95 5.55
N LEU A 244 -17.67 9.65 5.63
CA LEU A 244 -17.78 11.04 5.18
C LEU A 244 -16.94 11.98 6.06
N TYR A 245 -16.93 11.75 7.37
CA TYR A 245 -16.10 12.49 8.32
C TYR A 245 -14.60 12.27 8.03
N GLU A 246 -14.15 11.03 7.86
CA GLU A 246 -12.72 10.72 7.70
C GLU A 246 -12.14 11.27 6.39
N ILE A 247 -12.96 11.48 5.34
CA ILE A 247 -12.56 12.17 4.10
C ILE A 247 -12.88 13.68 4.11
N SER A 248 -13.41 14.22 5.21
CA SER A 248 -13.60 15.66 5.41
C SER A 248 -12.33 16.34 5.92
N LYS A 249 -12.29 17.67 5.94
CA LYS A 249 -11.11 18.46 6.40
C LYS A 249 -10.58 18.09 7.78
N GLU A 250 -11.46 17.62 8.66
CA GLU A 250 -11.13 17.24 10.03
C GLU A 250 -10.72 15.77 10.15
N GLY A 251 -11.13 14.94 9.18
CA GLY A 251 -10.88 13.52 9.12
C GLY A 251 -9.40 13.16 8.96
N SER A 252 -9.01 12.02 9.52
CA SER A 252 -7.62 11.58 9.49
C SER A 252 -7.20 11.10 8.10
N LEU A 253 -8.09 10.46 7.33
CA LEU A 253 -7.79 10.05 5.96
C LEU A 253 -7.62 11.24 5.03
N TYR A 254 -8.44 12.28 5.14
CA TYR A 254 -8.21 13.51 4.40
C TYR A 254 -6.89 14.17 4.78
N GLN A 255 -6.56 14.23 6.07
CA GLN A 255 -5.25 14.71 6.52
C GLN A 255 -4.12 13.84 5.95
N TYR A 256 -4.30 12.53 5.87
CA TYR A 256 -3.38 11.61 5.20
C TYR A 256 -3.26 11.92 3.70
N LEU A 257 -4.30 12.36 3.01
CA LEU A 257 -4.14 12.76 1.62
C LEU A 257 -3.44 14.12 1.50
N LYS A 258 -3.59 15.00 2.50
CA LYS A 258 -3.52 16.45 2.27
C LYS A 258 -2.66 17.30 3.21
N LEU A 259 -1.89 16.79 4.17
CA LEU A 259 -1.08 17.68 5.04
C LEU A 259 0.09 18.41 4.36
N SER A 260 -0.07 18.92 3.15
CA SER A 260 0.76 19.93 2.49
C SER A 260 0.33 21.38 2.75
N GLN A 261 -0.75 21.63 3.49
CA GLN A 261 -1.31 22.98 3.62
C GLN A 261 -0.88 23.74 4.87
N VAL A 262 0.41 24.13 4.97
CA VAL A 262 0.80 25.44 5.53
C VAL A 262 2.09 25.94 4.85
N SER A 263 1.95 26.64 3.73
CA SER A 263 2.92 27.67 3.33
C SER A 263 2.19 29.02 3.42
N SER A 264 2.10 29.55 4.62
CA SER A 264 1.79 30.96 4.81
C SER A 264 3.09 31.74 4.66
N SER A 265 3.25 32.35 3.50
CA SER A 265 4.09 33.50 3.15
C SER A 265 5.28 33.84 4.07
N GLU A 266 6.45 33.94 3.43
CA GLU A 266 7.78 34.30 3.95
C GLU A 266 8.67 33.10 4.30
N LEU A 267 9.32 32.58 3.25
CA LEU A 267 10.62 31.91 3.23
C LEU A 267 10.96 31.00 4.43
N VAL A 268 10.81 29.69 4.24
CA VAL A 268 11.84 28.64 4.39
C VAL A 268 11.17 27.29 4.10
N HIS A 269 11.77 26.50 3.20
CA HIS A 269 11.40 25.11 2.87
C HIS A 269 11.10 24.30 4.13
N ASN A 270 9.90 23.72 4.25
CA ASN A 270 9.54 22.61 5.16
C ASN A 270 8.11 22.10 4.85
N ASP A 271 7.84 21.76 3.59
CA ASP A 271 6.50 21.30 3.19
C ASP A 271 6.37 19.80 3.47
N VAL A 272 5.60 19.48 4.51
CA VAL A 272 5.06 18.15 4.80
C VAL A 272 4.31 17.67 3.54
N GLN A 273 4.88 16.76 2.75
CA GLN A 273 4.20 16.25 1.53
C GLN A 273 3.89 14.77 1.63
N PHE A 274 2.63 14.43 1.32
CA PHE A 274 2.22 13.09 0.87
C PHE A 274 2.41 13.00 -0.63
N VAL A 275 2.73 11.81 -1.10
CA VAL A 275 3.38 11.66 -2.40
C VAL A 275 2.86 10.43 -3.14
N ILE A 276 2.89 10.47 -4.47
CA ILE A 276 2.72 9.28 -5.30
C ILE A 276 4.03 8.48 -5.31
N ALA A 277 5.16 9.19 -5.27
CA ALA A 277 6.49 8.60 -5.29
C ALA A 277 7.45 9.37 -4.38
N ALA A 278 8.42 8.65 -3.80
CA ALA A 278 9.50 9.24 -3.01
C ALA A 278 10.86 8.70 -3.46
N ILE A 279 11.90 9.53 -3.36
CA ILE A 279 13.30 9.12 -3.54
C ILE A 279 14.03 9.43 -2.23
N ILE A 280 14.73 8.43 -1.69
CA ILE A 280 15.61 8.60 -0.54
C ILE A 280 16.91 7.87 -0.85
N GLY A 281 17.99 8.63 -1.04
CA GLY A 281 19.27 8.06 -1.45
C GLY A 281 19.19 7.44 -2.84
N ASN A 282 19.68 6.20 -2.97
CA ASN A 282 19.63 5.41 -4.21
C ASN A 282 18.34 4.59 -4.38
N THR A 283 17.30 4.83 -3.56
CA THR A 283 16.06 4.05 -3.57
C THR A 283 14.86 4.92 -3.94
N ILE A 284 14.02 4.41 -4.85
CA ILE A 284 12.71 4.97 -5.18
C ILE A 284 11.58 4.12 -4.59
N PHE A 285 10.52 4.78 -4.15
CA PHE A 285 9.33 4.17 -3.56
C PHE A 285 8.11 4.59 -4.37
N VAL A 286 7.26 3.62 -4.72
CA VAL A 286 5.95 3.83 -5.34
C VAL A 286 4.99 2.77 -4.78
N HIS A 287 3.68 3.04 -4.73
CA HIS A 287 2.73 2.02 -4.27
C HIS A 287 2.65 0.84 -5.25
N GLY A 288 2.51 1.12 -6.55
CA GLY A 288 2.33 0.14 -7.61
C GLY A 288 3.63 -0.30 -8.31
N ALA A 289 3.86 0.13 -9.55
CA ALA A 289 5.02 -0.30 -10.33
C ALA A 289 5.55 0.75 -11.33
N ILE A 290 6.86 0.68 -11.58
CA ILE A 290 7.56 1.41 -12.65
C ILE A 290 7.92 0.42 -13.77
N ASP A 291 7.26 0.52 -14.92
CA ASP A 291 7.47 -0.33 -16.08
C ASP A 291 7.57 0.50 -17.36
N SER A 292 7.67 -0.13 -18.53
CA SER A 292 7.78 0.59 -19.81
C SER A 292 6.55 1.42 -20.17
N LEU A 293 5.39 1.16 -19.55
CA LEU A 293 4.18 1.96 -19.74
C LEU A 293 4.16 3.16 -18.78
N THR A 294 4.64 2.99 -17.54
CA THR A 294 4.57 4.04 -16.51
C THR A 294 5.81 4.93 -16.43
N MET A 295 6.98 4.45 -16.84
CA MET A 295 8.23 5.23 -16.78
C MET A 295 8.10 6.55 -17.52
N LYS A 296 8.61 7.64 -16.93
CA LYS A 296 8.59 9.01 -17.47
C LYS A 296 7.19 9.62 -17.67
N PHE A 297 6.11 8.86 -17.61
CA PHE A 297 4.77 9.35 -17.90
C PHE A 297 4.15 10.07 -16.70
N VAL A 298 3.63 11.27 -16.94
CA VAL A 298 2.81 12.03 -15.97
C VAL A 298 1.45 12.26 -16.62
N PRO A 299 0.34 11.78 -16.01
CA PRO A 299 -0.99 11.94 -16.59
C PRO A 299 -1.43 13.40 -16.72
N SER A 300 -2.37 13.67 -17.64
CA SER A 300 -3.09 14.95 -17.66
C SER A 300 -4.04 15.09 -16.47
N LEU A 301 -4.24 16.31 -15.97
CA LEU A 301 -5.26 16.61 -14.97
C LEU A 301 -6.70 16.41 -15.49
N ASP A 302 -6.87 16.36 -16.81
CA ASP A 302 -8.16 16.09 -17.45
C ASP A 302 -8.50 14.60 -17.55
N THR A 303 -7.59 13.72 -17.13
CA THR A 303 -7.81 12.26 -17.13
C THR A 303 -9.04 11.91 -16.29
N LYS A 304 -9.92 11.07 -16.85
CA LYS A 304 -11.22 10.70 -16.26
C LYS A 304 -11.17 9.33 -15.60
N PHE A 305 -11.92 9.16 -14.52
CA PHE A 305 -12.19 7.85 -13.93
C PHE A 305 -13.35 7.20 -14.69
N ASP A 306 -13.08 6.87 -15.95
CA ASP A 306 -14.02 6.28 -16.90
C ASP A 306 -13.24 5.47 -17.95
N VAL A 307 -13.95 4.77 -18.84
CA VAL A 307 -13.35 4.15 -20.03
C VAL A 307 -12.76 5.24 -20.93
N PRO A 308 -11.45 5.25 -21.17
CA PRO A 308 -10.84 6.28 -22.01
C PRO A 308 -11.37 6.22 -23.45
N LEU A 309 -11.71 7.38 -24.01
CA LEU A 309 -12.29 7.49 -25.36
C LEU A 309 -11.26 7.30 -26.49
N SER A 310 -9.97 7.45 -26.19
CA SER A 310 -8.87 7.30 -27.14
C SER A 310 -7.78 6.41 -26.55
N SER A 311 -7.15 5.60 -27.40
CA SER A 311 -5.95 4.85 -27.02
C SER A 311 -4.71 5.75 -27.00
N PRO A 312 -3.72 5.42 -26.16
CA PRO A 312 -2.44 6.12 -26.16
C PRO A 312 -1.70 5.85 -27.48
N PRO A 313 -0.86 6.78 -27.94
CA PRO A 313 -0.10 6.60 -29.17
C PRO A 313 1.00 5.54 -28.98
N PHE A 314 0.72 4.28 -29.34
CA PHE A 314 1.67 3.16 -29.22
C PHE A 314 2.94 3.33 -30.07
N SER A 315 2.91 4.16 -31.13
CA SER A 315 3.99 4.33 -32.11
C SER A 315 4.62 5.74 -32.13
N ALA A 316 4.10 6.68 -31.33
CA ALA A 316 4.56 8.06 -31.31
C ALA A 316 4.35 8.69 -29.91
N PRO A 317 5.23 8.43 -28.93
CA PRO A 317 5.11 8.90 -27.54
C PRO A 317 5.12 10.43 -27.36
N HIS A 318 5.21 11.20 -28.45
CA HIS A 318 5.18 12.68 -28.47
C HIS A 318 3.90 13.24 -29.12
N ALA A 319 2.95 12.40 -29.53
CA ALA A 319 1.65 12.89 -29.97
C ALA A 319 0.84 13.40 -28.76
N PRO A 320 0.26 14.61 -28.81
CA PRO A 320 -0.34 15.25 -27.65
C PRO A 320 -1.72 14.68 -27.38
N THR A 321 -1.81 13.56 -26.69
CA THR A 321 -3.09 13.08 -26.16
C THR A 321 -2.84 12.32 -24.86
N ASP A 322 -3.29 12.91 -23.74
CA ASP A 322 -3.47 12.35 -22.38
C ASP A 322 -2.36 12.46 -21.31
N GLY A 323 -1.21 13.08 -21.58
CA GLY A 323 -0.22 13.36 -20.53
C GLY A 323 1.06 14.00 -21.05
N ARG A 324 2.14 13.98 -20.23
CA ARG A 324 3.48 14.45 -20.59
C ARG A 324 4.56 13.43 -20.24
N ILE A 325 5.66 13.47 -20.98
CA ILE A 325 6.87 12.67 -20.74
C ILE A 325 7.91 13.53 -20.02
N VAL A 326 8.48 13.03 -18.94
CA VAL A 326 9.49 13.67 -18.10
C VAL A 326 10.73 12.78 -18.02
N GLU A 327 11.84 13.26 -18.58
CA GLU A 327 13.05 12.45 -18.79
C GLU A 327 13.86 12.21 -17.51
N SER A 328 13.87 13.14 -16.56
CA SER A 328 14.55 12.95 -15.28
C SER A 328 13.66 12.20 -14.30
N VAL A 329 14.18 11.17 -13.63
CA VAL A 329 13.45 10.45 -12.57
C VAL A 329 13.05 11.39 -11.44
N HIS A 330 13.94 12.33 -11.06
CA HIS A 330 13.69 13.28 -9.98
C HIS A 330 12.58 14.27 -10.35
N GLU A 331 12.61 14.82 -11.57
CA GLU A 331 11.55 15.70 -12.08
C GLU A 331 10.23 14.95 -12.27
N TRP A 332 10.28 13.67 -12.67
CA TRP A 332 9.11 12.81 -12.81
C TRP A 332 8.41 12.58 -11.46
N VAL A 333 9.19 12.25 -10.41
CA VAL A 333 8.67 12.14 -9.05
C VAL A 333 8.03 13.44 -8.57
N GLN A 334 8.71 14.58 -8.77
CA GLN A 334 8.13 15.88 -8.42
C GLN A 334 6.82 16.13 -9.18
N SER A 335 6.79 15.83 -10.47
CA SER A 335 5.62 16.02 -11.32
C SER A 335 4.42 15.17 -10.91
N LEU A 336 4.64 13.92 -10.48
CA LEU A 336 3.59 13.07 -9.95
C LEU A 336 3.06 13.59 -8.60
N ASN A 337 3.95 14.13 -7.77
CA ASN A 337 3.54 14.72 -6.49
C ASN A 337 2.76 16.02 -6.71
N ASP A 338 3.17 16.86 -7.66
CA ASP A 338 2.41 18.05 -8.09
C ASP A 338 1.03 17.66 -8.63
N TYR A 339 0.96 16.58 -9.42
CA TYR A 339 -0.30 16.03 -9.93
C TYR A 339 -1.26 15.65 -8.79
N LEU A 340 -0.76 14.96 -7.75
CA LEU A 340 -1.54 14.66 -6.54
C LEU A 340 -2.09 15.93 -5.88
N GLN A 341 -1.23 16.93 -5.67
CA GLN A 341 -1.62 18.18 -5.00
C GLN A 341 -2.68 18.94 -5.81
N LEU A 342 -2.53 19.01 -7.13
CA LEU A 342 -3.48 19.68 -8.02
C LEU A 342 -4.82 18.94 -8.06
N GLY A 343 -4.81 17.61 -8.08
CA GLY A 343 -6.02 16.80 -8.01
C GLY A 343 -6.77 16.96 -6.68
N LEU A 344 -6.07 17.02 -5.55
CA LEU A 344 -6.67 17.27 -4.24
C LEU A 344 -7.21 18.70 -4.11
N ALA A 345 -6.52 19.68 -4.68
CA ALA A 345 -7.00 21.06 -4.72
C ALA A 345 -8.27 21.21 -5.58
N ASP A 346 -8.42 20.40 -6.62
CA ASP A 346 -9.66 20.31 -7.40
C ASP A 346 -10.79 19.62 -6.61
N PHE A 347 -10.49 18.52 -5.93
CA PHE A 347 -11.42 17.86 -5.00
C PHE A 347 -11.99 18.82 -3.95
N ASP A 348 -11.13 19.61 -3.30
CA ASP A 348 -11.57 20.60 -2.30
C ASP A 348 -12.54 21.64 -2.85
N LYS A 349 -12.32 22.06 -4.10
CA LYS A 349 -13.15 23.09 -4.75
C LYS A 349 -14.48 22.51 -5.22
N ARG A 350 -14.50 21.25 -5.66
CA ARG A 350 -15.65 20.61 -6.32
C ARG A 350 -15.83 19.15 -5.86
N PRO A 351 -16.11 18.88 -4.58
CA PRO A 351 -16.17 17.49 -4.08
C PRO A 351 -17.35 16.67 -4.64
N GLY A 352 -18.31 17.34 -5.29
CA GLY A 352 -19.45 16.71 -5.97
C GLY A 352 -19.34 16.75 -7.50
N TRP A 353 -20.30 16.10 -8.16
CA TRP A 353 -20.50 16.21 -9.59
C TRP A 353 -20.88 17.64 -10.01
N ASN A 354 -20.47 18.04 -11.20
CA ASN A 354 -21.05 19.20 -11.88
C ASN A 354 -22.48 18.88 -12.38
N ASP A 355 -23.22 19.92 -12.79
CA ASP A 355 -24.64 19.81 -13.15
C ASP A 355 -24.93 18.80 -14.28
N ASP A 356 -24.02 18.68 -15.25
CA ASP A 356 -24.14 17.74 -16.38
C ASP A 356 -23.49 16.36 -16.10
N ARG A 357 -22.93 16.16 -14.90
CA ARG A 357 -22.30 14.92 -14.43
C ARG A 357 -21.17 14.40 -15.33
N THR A 358 -20.47 15.29 -16.01
CA THR A 358 -19.29 14.97 -16.83
C THR A 358 -17.97 15.06 -16.06
N SER A 359 -17.98 15.65 -14.85
CA SER A 359 -16.80 15.75 -14.00
C SER A 359 -17.15 15.96 -12.52
N ARG A 360 -16.22 15.56 -11.66
CA ARG A 360 -16.16 15.94 -10.24
C ARG A 360 -14.74 16.34 -9.89
N GLY A 361 -14.55 16.83 -8.67
CA GLY A 361 -13.23 17.18 -8.15
C GLY A 361 -12.41 15.94 -7.81
N GLY A 362 -11.10 15.99 -8.07
CA GLY A 362 -10.20 14.86 -7.79
C GLY A 362 -10.35 13.69 -8.77
N GLU A 363 -11.06 13.90 -9.88
CA GLU A 363 -11.35 12.89 -10.90
C GLU A 363 -10.07 12.23 -11.45
N CYS A 364 -9.02 13.02 -11.67
CA CYS A 364 -7.73 12.52 -12.15
C CYS A 364 -7.03 11.60 -11.13
N LEU A 365 -7.29 11.77 -9.83
CA LEU A 365 -6.76 10.89 -8.77
C LEU A 365 -7.55 9.59 -8.66
N LEU A 366 -8.86 9.66 -8.92
CA LEU A 366 -9.68 8.46 -9.09
C LEU A 366 -9.27 7.70 -10.36
N ALA A 367 -8.85 8.40 -11.41
CA ALA A 367 -8.35 7.76 -12.61
C ALA A 367 -7.00 7.05 -12.37
N ILE A 368 -6.02 7.72 -11.75
CA ILE A 368 -4.68 7.13 -11.57
C ILE A 368 -4.72 5.88 -10.69
N GLN A 369 -5.69 5.73 -9.80
CA GLN A 369 -5.86 4.49 -9.03
C GLN A 369 -6.59 3.36 -9.81
N ASN A 370 -6.85 3.50 -11.10
CA ASN A 370 -7.57 2.49 -11.87
C ASN A 370 -6.82 2.16 -13.17
N ARG A 371 -6.44 0.90 -13.35
CA ARG A 371 -5.60 0.49 -14.48
C ARG A 371 -6.29 0.70 -15.83
N PRO A 372 -7.58 0.33 -16.01
CA PRO A 372 -8.27 0.60 -17.27
C PRO A 372 -8.39 2.10 -17.59
N ALA A 373 -8.73 2.96 -16.61
CA ALA A 373 -8.77 4.41 -16.80
C ALA A 373 -7.41 5.00 -17.26
N MET A 374 -6.31 4.31 -16.94
CA MET A 374 -4.94 4.72 -17.27
C MET A 374 -4.33 4.01 -18.48
N TRP A 375 -5.06 3.11 -19.17
CA TRP A 375 -4.46 2.20 -20.17
C TRP A 375 -3.23 1.45 -19.64
N GLY A 376 -3.29 0.99 -18.39
CA GLY A 376 -2.17 0.32 -17.74
C GLY A 376 -0.99 1.24 -17.39
N ARG A 377 -1.12 2.57 -17.50
CA ARG A 377 -0.07 3.55 -17.12
C ARG A 377 -0.26 4.09 -15.70
N SER A 378 -0.63 3.22 -14.76
CA SER A 378 -0.80 3.58 -13.36
C SER A 378 0.42 3.18 -12.52
N VAL A 379 1.15 4.16 -12.01
CA VAL A 379 2.22 3.93 -11.02
C VAL A 379 1.67 3.57 -9.63
N VAL A 380 0.38 3.79 -9.39
CA VAL A 380 -0.29 3.47 -8.11
C VAL A 380 -0.78 2.02 -8.12
N CYS A 381 -1.32 1.53 -9.23
CA CYS A 381 -2.04 0.26 -9.24
C CYS A 381 -1.38 -0.84 -10.04
N ASN A 382 -0.34 -0.58 -10.84
CA ASN A 382 0.37 -1.69 -11.47
C ASN A 382 1.08 -2.53 -10.39
N SER A 383 1.40 -3.79 -10.68
CA SER A 383 2.02 -4.69 -9.71
C SER A 383 3.19 -5.45 -10.31
N TYR A 384 4.29 -5.59 -9.58
CA TYR A 384 5.36 -6.51 -9.98
C TYR A 384 5.07 -7.96 -9.60
N ALA A 385 4.38 -8.21 -8.48
CA ALA A 385 4.23 -9.54 -7.94
C ALA A 385 3.22 -10.41 -8.71
N ASP A 386 3.49 -11.71 -8.77
CA ASP A 386 2.55 -12.73 -9.21
C ASP A 386 2.82 -14.05 -8.49
N GLY A 387 1.78 -14.72 -7.97
CA GLY A 387 1.95 -16.04 -7.35
C GLY A 387 2.90 -16.08 -6.14
N GLY A 388 2.97 -14.99 -5.36
CA GLY A 388 3.88 -14.89 -4.22
C GLY A 388 5.35 -14.62 -4.57
N VAL A 389 5.67 -14.38 -5.84
CA VAL A 389 7.03 -14.10 -6.34
C VAL A 389 7.06 -12.86 -7.23
N ILE A 390 8.24 -12.42 -7.67
CA ILE A 390 8.40 -11.21 -8.51
C ILE A 390 8.22 -11.50 -10.01
N ALA A 391 8.46 -12.72 -10.49
CA ALA A 391 8.21 -13.06 -11.89
C ALA A 391 7.87 -14.53 -12.10
N THR A 392 6.87 -14.76 -12.96
CA THR A 392 6.36 -16.06 -13.39
C THR A 392 6.28 -16.09 -14.92
N THR A 393 6.31 -17.29 -15.52
CA THR A 393 6.08 -17.46 -16.96
C THR A 393 4.63 -17.17 -17.34
N ASP A 394 3.70 -17.46 -16.43
CA ASP A 394 2.28 -17.24 -16.65
C ASP A 394 1.97 -15.74 -16.73
N ALA A 395 2.50 -14.94 -15.80
CA ALA A 395 2.35 -13.48 -15.84
C ALA A 395 3.00 -12.84 -17.09
N GLU A 396 4.08 -13.43 -17.62
CA GLU A 396 4.68 -12.98 -18.88
C GLU A 396 3.74 -13.24 -20.07
N GLU A 397 3.14 -14.43 -20.14
CA GLU A 397 2.16 -14.78 -21.17
C GLU A 397 0.91 -13.91 -21.08
N GLU A 398 0.34 -13.77 -19.88
CA GLU A 398 -0.83 -12.93 -19.61
C GLU A 398 -0.58 -11.48 -20.03
N ARG A 399 0.58 -10.91 -19.68
CA ARG A 399 0.97 -9.55 -20.10
C ARG A 399 1.06 -9.44 -21.61
N ARG A 400 1.64 -10.42 -22.31
CA ARG A 400 1.77 -10.41 -23.77
C ARG A 400 0.38 -10.42 -24.44
N GLN A 401 -0.51 -11.28 -23.96
CA GLN A 401 -1.89 -11.36 -24.46
C GLN A 401 -2.69 -10.10 -24.14
N ALA A 402 -2.50 -9.51 -22.97
CA ALA A 402 -3.11 -8.25 -22.58
C ALA A 402 -2.71 -7.09 -23.49
N ILE A 403 -1.41 -6.92 -23.75
CA ILE A 403 -0.90 -5.88 -24.67
C ILE A 403 -1.48 -6.07 -26.06
N GLN A 404 -1.51 -7.30 -26.57
CA GLN A 404 -2.09 -7.61 -27.87
C GLN A 404 -3.59 -7.27 -27.90
N THR A 405 -4.35 -7.69 -26.88
CA THR A 405 -5.79 -7.42 -26.76
C THR A 405 -6.07 -5.92 -26.70
N ALA A 406 -5.32 -5.18 -25.88
CA ALA A 406 -5.46 -3.73 -25.76
C ALA A 406 -5.22 -3.02 -27.09
N GLN A 407 -4.24 -3.46 -27.88
CA GLN A 407 -3.90 -2.86 -29.17
C GLN A 407 -4.88 -3.23 -30.28
N GLU A 408 -5.25 -4.51 -30.39
CA GLU A 408 -6.10 -5.01 -31.47
C GLU A 408 -7.58 -4.71 -31.25
N GLN A 409 -8.05 -4.75 -30.00
CA GLN A 409 -9.47 -4.58 -29.65
C GLN A 409 -9.79 -3.21 -29.08
N LEU A 410 -8.78 -2.35 -28.86
CA LEU A 410 -8.92 -1.07 -28.17
C LEU A 410 -9.63 -1.22 -26.81
N ASP A 411 -9.29 -2.28 -26.08
CA ASP A 411 -9.90 -2.59 -24.78
C ASP A 411 -8.93 -2.26 -23.63
N PRO A 412 -9.12 -1.13 -22.91
CA PRO A 412 -8.30 -0.77 -21.76
C PRO A 412 -8.45 -1.75 -20.59
N LEU A 413 -9.53 -2.53 -20.54
CA LEU A 413 -9.73 -3.53 -19.50
C LEU A 413 -8.73 -4.69 -19.59
N ALA A 414 -8.06 -4.86 -20.72
CA ALA A 414 -7.00 -5.86 -20.88
C ALA A 414 -5.85 -5.68 -19.88
N PHE A 415 -5.67 -4.48 -19.30
CA PHE A 415 -4.66 -4.20 -18.27
C PHE A 415 -5.10 -4.57 -16.85
N GLU A 416 -6.32 -5.08 -16.66
CA GLU A 416 -6.79 -5.49 -15.35
C GLU A 416 -6.09 -6.78 -14.90
N GLY A 417 -5.56 -6.79 -13.67
CA GLY A 417 -4.96 -7.98 -13.06
C GLY A 417 -3.55 -8.41 -13.55
N ILE A 418 -2.97 -7.74 -14.55
CA ILE A 418 -1.66 -8.14 -15.10
C ILE A 418 -0.47 -7.74 -14.22
N ALA A 419 0.63 -8.50 -14.25
CA ALA A 419 1.88 -8.09 -13.62
C ALA A 419 2.84 -7.40 -14.60
N SER A 420 3.46 -6.31 -14.13
CA SER A 420 4.45 -5.52 -14.85
C SER A 420 5.71 -6.35 -15.20
N ASP A 421 6.38 -5.97 -16.29
CA ASP A 421 7.61 -6.64 -16.70
C ASP A 421 8.81 -6.17 -15.88
N VAL A 422 9.21 -6.98 -14.90
CA VAL A 422 10.38 -6.73 -14.05
C VAL A 422 11.72 -7.03 -14.73
N MET A 423 11.69 -7.73 -15.87
CA MET A 423 12.90 -8.09 -16.62
C MET A 423 13.16 -7.12 -17.79
N ASP A 424 12.30 -6.13 -18.01
CA ASP A 424 12.53 -5.09 -19.01
C ASP A 424 13.73 -4.22 -18.59
N PRO A 425 14.81 -4.17 -19.41
CA PRO A 425 15.98 -3.37 -19.07
C PRO A 425 15.73 -1.86 -19.22
N SER A 426 14.66 -1.43 -19.89
CA SER A 426 14.44 -0.02 -20.24
C SER A 426 14.13 0.85 -19.01
N PRO A 427 13.18 0.48 -18.12
CA PRO A 427 12.97 1.20 -16.87
C PRO A 427 14.19 1.13 -15.96
N ALA A 428 14.83 -0.04 -15.85
CA ALA A 428 16.01 -0.22 -15.00
C ALA A 428 17.19 0.67 -15.46
N LYS A 429 17.44 0.75 -16.77
CA LYS A 429 18.44 1.65 -17.34
C LYS A 429 18.14 3.10 -17.03
N TRP A 430 16.89 3.54 -17.24
CA TRP A 430 16.47 4.91 -16.95
C TRP A 430 16.69 5.28 -15.47
N LEU A 431 16.35 4.37 -14.55
CA LEU A 431 16.57 4.52 -13.12
C LEU A 431 18.06 4.61 -12.77
N MET A 432 18.88 3.70 -13.30
CA MET A 432 20.33 3.67 -13.06
C MET A 432 21.03 4.92 -13.60
N ASP A 433 20.65 5.39 -14.79
CA ASP A 433 21.17 6.63 -15.38
C ASP A 433 20.84 7.87 -14.51
N ASN A 434 19.85 7.76 -13.60
CA ASN A 434 19.47 8.78 -12.63
C ASN A 434 19.91 8.44 -11.19
N GLY A 435 20.82 7.48 -10.99
CA GLY A 435 21.38 7.14 -9.69
C GLY A 435 20.48 6.28 -8.78
N ILE A 436 19.39 5.71 -9.32
CA ILE A 436 18.47 4.84 -8.58
C ILE A 436 18.86 3.38 -8.82
N GLN A 437 19.07 2.64 -7.73
CA GLN A 437 19.51 1.24 -7.73
C GLN A 437 18.47 0.27 -7.15
N ARG A 438 17.43 0.79 -6.50
CA ARG A 438 16.38 -0.01 -5.87
C ARG A 438 15.00 0.62 -6.04
N ILE A 439 13.99 -0.22 -6.27
CA ILE A 439 12.55 0.12 -6.22
C ILE A 439 11.91 -0.68 -5.09
N VAL A 440 11.13 -0.03 -4.24
CA VAL A 440 10.31 -0.70 -3.20
C VAL A 440 8.84 -0.36 -3.39
N VAL A 441 7.98 -1.37 -3.37
CA VAL A 441 6.56 -1.27 -3.71
C VAL A 441 5.64 -2.10 -2.80
N GLY A 442 4.35 -1.79 -2.84
CA GLY A 442 3.25 -2.51 -2.19
C GLY A 442 2.29 -3.18 -3.18
N HIS A 443 0.99 -3.03 -2.93
CA HIS A 443 -0.16 -3.26 -3.82
C HIS A 443 -0.60 -4.71 -4.08
N LYS A 444 0.32 -5.66 -4.36
CA LYS A 444 -0.07 -7.06 -4.65
C LYS A 444 0.59 -8.07 -3.71
N PRO A 445 -0.19 -9.00 -3.12
CA PRO A 445 0.32 -9.98 -2.17
C PRO A 445 1.47 -10.83 -2.69
N THR A 446 2.47 -10.99 -1.84
CA THR A 446 3.71 -11.73 -2.11
C THR A 446 3.83 -13.01 -1.29
N GLY A 447 2.78 -13.44 -0.60
CA GLY A 447 2.82 -14.63 0.26
C GLY A 447 3.47 -14.33 1.61
N ASP A 448 4.17 -15.31 2.20
CA ASP A 448 4.59 -15.27 3.60
C ASP A 448 5.92 -14.53 3.90
N CYS A 449 6.44 -13.79 2.93
CA CYS A 449 7.70 -13.03 3.00
C CYS A 449 7.72 -12.04 1.82
N PRO A 450 8.44 -10.89 1.87
CA PRO A 450 8.58 -10.01 0.71
C PRO A 450 9.16 -10.76 -0.50
N ALA A 451 8.71 -10.39 -1.70
CA ALA A 451 9.27 -10.91 -2.94
C ALA A 451 10.33 -9.93 -3.46
N VAL A 452 11.52 -10.45 -3.80
CA VAL A 452 12.66 -9.63 -4.23
C VAL A 452 13.22 -10.15 -5.56
N LEU A 453 13.51 -9.23 -6.48
CA LEU A 453 14.35 -9.48 -7.64
C LEU A 453 15.73 -8.90 -7.38
N SER A 454 16.74 -9.75 -7.38
CA SER A 454 18.14 -9.33 -7.25
C SER A 454 18.54 -8.36 -8.37
N SER A 455 19.34 -7.34 -8.04
CA SER A 455 19.90 -6.39 -9.00
C SER A 455 20.72 -7.05 -10.12
N LYS A 456 21.16 -8.31 -9.96
CA LYS A 456 21.92 -9.04 -10.99
C LYS A 456 21.15 -9.27 -12.30
N TYR A 457 19.82 -9.17 -12.28
CA TYR A 457 19.00 -9.42 -13.47
C TYR A 457 19.00 -8.22 -14.43
N VAL A 458 18.70 -7.03 -13.93
CA VAL A 458 18.51 -5.82 -14.75
C VAL A 458 19.31 -4.60 -14.28
N GLY A 459 20.13 -4.75 -13.24
CA GLY A 459 20.91 -3.68 -12.59
C GLY A 459 20.21 -3.03 -11.40
N VAL A 460 18.88 -3.12 -11.31
CA VAL A 460 18.05 -2.54 -10.24
C VAL A 460 17.44 -3.65 -9.38
N GLU A 461 17.51 -3.52 -8.06
CA GLU A 461 16.82 -4.41 -7.12
C GLU A 461 15.35 -4.00 -6.97
N ILE A 462 14.42 -4.95 -7.08
CA ILE A 462 12.98 -4.70 -6.96
C ILE A 462 12.43 -5.45 -5.76
N VAL A 463 11.72 -4.75 -4.87
CA VAL A 463 11.21 -5.28 -3.60
C VAL A 463 9.71 -5.04 -3.53
N ALA A 464 8.91 -6.11 -3.54
CA ALA A 464 7.46 -6.05 -3.29
C ALA A 464 7.16 -6.60 -1.89
N VAL A 465 6.45 -5.83 -1.07
CA VAL A 465 6.37 -6.11 0.39
C VAL A 465 5.00 -6.54 0.88
N ASP A 466 3.95 -6.39 0.07
CA ASP A 466 2.60 -6.69 0.53
C ASP A 466 2.50 -8.16 0.92
N THR A 467 2.30 -8.44 2.21
CA THR A 467 2.08 -9.78 2.76
C THR A 467 0.64 -9.99 3.24
N SER A 468 -0.31 -9.25 2.66
CA SER A 468 -1.73 -9.54 2.83
C SER A 468 -2.05 -10.95 2.36
N TYR A 469 -3.08 -11.57 2.95
CA TYR A 469 -3.48 -12.95 2.68
C TYR A 469 -2.35 -13.99 2.81
N ALA A 470 -1.33 -13.75 3.63
CA ALA A 470 -0.22 -14.67 3.87
C ALA A 470 -0.63 -15.84 4.78
N HIS A 471 -1.60 -16.62 4.31
CA HIS A 471 -2.05 -17.86 4.91
C HIS A 471 -1.52 -19.04 4.08
N ARG A 472 -1.03 -20.07 4.75
CA ARG A 472 -0.47 -21.25 4.12
C ARG A 472 -1.43 -22.42 4.21
N LYS A 473 -2.04 -22.77 3.07
CA LYS A 473 -3.00 -23.88 2.97
C LYS A 473 -2.36 -25.23 3.33
N ASP A 474 -1.07 -25.39 3.04
CA ASP A 474 -0.30 -26.59 3.34
C ASP A 474 -0.05 -26.82 4.84
N LEU A 475 -0.28 -25.81 5.69
CA LEU A 475 -0.20 -25.94 7.14
C LEU A 475 -1.51 -26.41 7.79
N ASN A 476 -2.60 -26.50 7.04
CA ASN A 476 -3.84 -27.10 7.54
C ASN A 476 -3.64 -28.62 7.65
N CYS A 477 -3.01 -29.08 8.74
CA CYS A 477 -2.98 -30.50 9.09
C CYS A 477 -4.41 -30.96 9.40
N ASP A 478 -4.73 -32.22 9.09
CA ASP A 478 -5.95 -32.95 9.51
C ASP A 478 -7.33 -32.32 9.26
N GLY A 479 -7.40 -31.18 8.57
CA GLY A 479 -8.63 -30.44 8.34
C GLY A 479 -8.96 -29.43 9.43
N THR A 480 -8.13 -29.29 10.47
CA THR A 480 -8.24 -28.18 11.44
C THR A 480 -7.63 -26.90 10.84
N PRO A 481 -8.40 -25.81 10.68
CA PRO A 481 -7.86 -24.54 10.21
C PRO A 481 -6.82 -23.99 11.18
N VAL A 482 -5.65 -23.60 10.67
CA VAL A 482 -4.67 -22.85 11.47
C VAL A 482 -5.29 -21.50 11.84
N LEU A 483 -5.24 -21.14 13.12
CA LEU A 483 -5.70 -19.84 13.60
C LEU A 483 -4.94 -18.73 12.85
N LYS A 484 -5.69 -17.74 12.34
CA LYS A 484 -5.13 -16.59 11.64
C LYS A 484 -4.93 -15.44 12.62
N GLN A 485 -3.70 -15.27 13.09
CA GLN A 485 -3.29 -14.30 14.10
C GLN A 485 -3.77 -12.88 13.80
N PHE A 486 -3.69 -12.46 12.54
CA PHE A 486 -4.07 -11.10 12.12
C PHE A 486 -5.36 -11.05 11.28
N GLY A 487 -6.17 -12.11 11.34
CA GLY A 487 -7.44 -12.21 10.62
C GLY A 487 -7.33 -12.74 9.18
N ASP A 488 -8.49 -12.92 8.54
CA ASP A 488 -8.63 -13.59 7.25
C ASP A 488 -7.92 -12.91 6.09
N ASN A 489 -7.90 -11.58 6.09
CA ASN A 489 -7.32 -10.77 5.02
C ASN A 489 -5.80 -10.55 5.17
N ARG A 490 -5.20 -10.93 6.31
CA ARG A 490 -3.77 -10.76 6.58
C ARG A 490 -3.01 -12.08 6.68
N GLY A 491 -3.54 -13.03 7.46
CA GLY A 491 -2.87 -14.30 7.75
C GLY A 491 -1.93 -14.21 8.94
N ASN A 492 -0.80 -14.96 8.88
CA ASN A 492 0.11 -15.19 10.02
C ASN A 492 1.52 -14.65 9.79
N ALA A 493 1.90 -14.37 8.55
CA ALA A 493 3.23 -13.87 8.27
C ALA A 493 3.37 -12.43 8.74
N LEU A 494 4.58 -12.08 9.17
CA LEU A 494 5.00 -10.73 9.50
C LEU A 494 6.28 -10.40 8.76
N SER A 495 6.33 -9.20 8.17
CA SER A 495 7.47 -8.75 7.40
C SER A 495 7.87 -7.32 7.78
N ILE A 496 9.16 -7.17 8.06
CA ILE A 496 9.86 -5.89 8.27
C ILE A 496 10.82 -5.72 7.10
N VAL A 497 10.70 -4.58 6.43
CA VAL A 497 11.58 -4.20 5.31
C VAL A 497 12.34 -2.95 5.71
N GLU A 498 13.66 -3.07 5.73
CA GLU A 498 14.56 -1.97 6.08
C GLU A 498 15.67 -1.85 5.03
N ILE A 499 16.08 -0.63 4.75
CA ILE A 499 17.23 -0.32 3.90
C ILE A 499 18.30 0.26 4.80
N VAL A 500 19.48 -0.36 4.82
CA VAL A 500 20.56 -0.03 5.74
C VAL A 500 21.78 0.36 4.97
N GLY A 501 22.42 1.46 5.34
CA GLY A 501 23.60 1.94 4.65
C GLY A 501 24.61 2.61 5.56
N VAL A 502 25.86 2.65 5.07
CA VAL A 502 26.90 3.55 5.59
C VAL A 502 26.49 5.00 5.30
N CYS A 503 25.85 5.22 4.15
CA CYS A 503 25.26 6.47 3.73
C CYS A 503 24.08 6.20 2.77
N SER A 504 23.37 7.24 2.35
CA SER A 504 22.19 7.12 1.49
C SER A 504 22.46 6.62 0.07
N SER A 505 23.71 6.70 -0.43
CA SER A 505 24.13 6.19 -1.75
C SER A 505 24.77 4.79 -1.70
N ARG A 506 24.94 4.23 -0.51
CA ARG A 506 25.53 2.90 -0.31
C ARG A 506 24.72 2.12 0.71
N THR A 507 23.76 1.36 0.20
CA THR A 507 22.72 0.72 1.00
C THR A 507 22.52 -0.74 0.62
N ARG A 508 22.05 -1.55 1.55
CA ARG A 508 21.55 -2.91 1.33
C ARG A 508 20.11 -3.02 1.80
N LEU A 509 19.40 -3.99 1.27
CA LEU A 509 18.10 -4.41 1.77
C LEU A 509 18.30 -5.39 2.93
N GLU A 510 17.54 -5.19 4.00
CA GLU A 510 17.34 -6.16 5.07
C GLU A 510 15.85 -6.50 5.14
N THR A 511 15.52 -7.80 5.16
CA THR A 511 14.15 -8.25 5.42
C THR A 511 14.15 -9.20 6.60
N SER A 512 13.22 -9.01 7.53
CA SER A 512 13.11 -9.87 8.71
C SER A 512 11.65 -10.05 9.12
N GLY A 513 11.38 -11.04 9.95
CA GLY A 513 10.04 -11.25 10.48
C GLY A 513 9.73 -12.71 10.74
N VAL A 514 8.48 -13.10 10.53
CA VAL A 514 7.96 -14.43 10.84
C VAL A 514 7.24 -14.96 9.61
N LEU A 515 7.62 -16.14 9.12
CA LEU A 515 6.89 -16.83 8.06
C LEU A 515 5.52 -17.30 8.58
N ALA A 516 4.59 -17.63 7.68
CA ALA A 516 3.24 -18.07 8.06
C ALA A 516 3.22 -19.36 8.91
N CYS A 517 4.33 -20.13 8.91
CA CYS A 517 4.52 -21.31 9.77
C CYS A 517 5.08 -20.99 11.17
N GLY A 518 5.30 -19.72 11.50
CA GLY A 518 5.87 -19.28 12.78
C GLY A 518 7.40 -19.23 12.82
N THR A 519 8.09 -19.66 11.75
CA THR A 519 9.56 -19.62 11.69
C THR A 519 10.04 -18.18 11.51
N GLU A 520 10.94 -17.72 12.39
CA GLU A 520 11.60 -16.43 12.22
C GLU A 520 12.66 -16.45 11.12
N TYR A 521 12.81 -15.35 10.41
CA TYR A 521 13.83 -15.17 9.38
C TYR A 521 14.47 -13.79 9.47
N HIS A 522 15.72 -13.72 9.01
CA HIS A 522 16.45 -12.47 8.81
C HIS A 522 17.35 -12.63 7.59
N ASN A 523 17.21 -11.71 6.65
CA ASN A 523 17.89 -11.67 5.38
C ASN A 523 18.70 -10.37 5.28
N ALA A 524 19.96 -10.49 4.88
CA ALA A 524 20.78 -9.35 4.47
C ALA A 524 21.17 -9.54 3.00
N PHE A 525 20.67 -8.68 2.14
CA PHE A 525 20.99 -8.68 0.71
C PHE A 525 22.35 -8.00 0.48
N PRO A 526 22.97 -8.19 -0.70
CA PRO A 526 24.21 -7.49 -1.04
C PRO A 526 24.06 -5.97 -1.01
N PHE A 527 25.15 -5.27 -0.68
CA PHE A 527 25.21 -3.82 -0.80
C PHE A 527 25.12 -3.37 -2.25
N LEU A 528 24.35 -2.31 -2.49
CA LEU A 528 24.29 -1.59 -3.75
C LEU A 528 25.00 -0.23 -3.57
N SER A 529 25.93 0.07 -4.49
CA SER A 529 26.67 1.33 -4.54
C SER A 529 27.07 1.65 -5.98
N SER A 530 27.35 2.91 -6.27
CA SER A 530 28.01 3.34 -7.51
C SER A 530 29.52 3.10 -7.50
N ASP A 531 30.12 2.92 -6.33
CA ASP A 531 31.57 2.83 -6.12
C ASP A 531 32.02 1.37 -5.93
N ASP A 532 33.29 1.08 -6.25
CA ASP A 532 33.86 -0.27 -6.21
C ASP A 532 33.80 -0.90 -4.81
N ILE A 533 33.09 -2.03 -4.68
CA ILE A 533 32.77 -2.69 -3.42
C ILE A 533 33.92 -3.63 -3.01
N THR A 534 35.07 -3.07 -2.66
CA THR A 534 36.27 -3.87 -2.30
C THR A 534 36.62 -3.88 -0.80
N GLU A 535 35.89 -3.12 0.03
CA GLU A 535 36.32 -2.81 1.41
C GLU A 535 35.53 -3.51 2.55
N PHE A 536 34.56 -4.39 2.29
CA PHE A 536 33.81 -5.06 3.36
C PHE A 536 33.86 -6.59 3.28
N ASN A 537 34.00 -7.22 4.47
CA ASN A 537 33.97 -8.68 4.64
C ASN A 537 32.54 -9.27 4.63
N ASP A 538 31.51 -8.46 4.89
CA ASP A 538 30.09 -8.86 4.82
C ASP A 538 29.50 -8.45 3.47
N ILE A 539 29.37 -9.44 2.58
CA ILE A 539 28.86 -9.27 1.21
C ILE A 539 27.34 -9.45 1.11
N GLY A 540 26.64 -9.76 2.20
CA GLY A 540 25.26 -10.22 2.17
C GLY A 540 25.09 -11.58 1.47
N ASP A 541 23.85 -12.03 1.29
CA ASP A 541 23.54 -13.29 0.62
C ASP A 541 23.20 -13.06 -0.86
N PRO A 542 24.08 -13.45 -1.81
CA PRO A 542 23.88 -13.21 -3.25
C PRO A 542 22.84 -14.13 -3.90
N TYR A 543 22.30 -15.10 -3.16
CA TYR A 543 21.32 -16.06 -3.66
C TYR A 543 19.88 -15.65 -3.37
N LEU A 544 19.65 -14.72 -2.44
CA LEU A 544 18.33 -14.16 -2.18
C LEU A 544 17.79 -13.40 -3.40
N GLY A 545 16.49 -13.53 -3.64
CA GLY A 545 15.82 -12.90 -4.78
C GLY A 545 16.27 -13.45 -6.13
N THR A 546 16.62 -14.74 -6.17
CA THR A 546 17.06 -15.43 -7.39
C THR A 546 16.16 -16.61 -7.73
N ARG A 547 15.95 -16.79 -9.04
CA ARG A 547 15.13 -17.85 -9.63
C ARG A 547 15.97 -19.07 -10.00
N LEU A 548 15.53 -20.24 -9.58
CA LEU A 548 16.04 -21.56 -9.98
C LEU A 548 15.44 -22.00 -11.33
N PRO A 549 16.09 -22.92 -12.05
CA PRO A 549 15.62 -23.38 -13.37
C PRO A 549 14.21 -23.99 -13.37
N ASP A 550 13.80 -24.57 -12.25
CA ASP A 550 12.48 -25.20 -12.05
C ASP A 550 11.38 -24.20 -11.64
N GLY A 551 11.68 -22.90 -11.69
CA GLY A 551 10.75 -21.81 -11.41
C GLY A 551 10.66 -21.37 -9.95
N TRP A 552 11.40 -22.02 -9.04
CA TRP A 552 11.39 -21.66 -7.63
C TRP A 552 12.27 -20.45 -7.34
N TRP A 553 11.81 -19.58 -6.44
CA TRP A 553 12.53 -18.39 -6.01
C TRP A 553 13.05 -18.54 -4.60
N VAL A 554 14.29 -18.12 -4.36
CA VAL A 554 14.88 -18.04 -3.02
C VAL A 554 14.34 -16.78 -2.32
N LYS A 555 13.47 -16.95 -1.32
CA LYS A 555 12.80 -15.82 -0.63
C LYS A 555 13.45 -15.44 0.69
N ALA A 556 13.87 -16.42 1.48
CA ALA A 556 14.51 -16.17 2.76
C ALA A 556 15.58 -17.22 3.09
N ALA A 557 16.60 -16.79 3.82
CA ALA A 557 17.61 -17.64 4.43
C ALA A 557 17.08 -18.18 5.76
N LEU A 558 17.11 -19.50 5.92
CA LEU A 558 16.77 -20.23 7.14
C LEU A 558 17.91 -21.22 7.48
N PRO A 559 19.11 -20.75 7.86
CA PRO A 559 20.30 -21.61 7.96
C PRO A 559 20.03 -22.90 8.75
N PRO A 560 20.40 -24.09 8.21
CA PRO A 560 21.26 -24.33 7.03
C PRO A 560 20.52 -24.43 5.68
N ASN A 561 19.29 -23.92 5.59
CA ASN A 561 18.41 -24.05 4.43
C ASN A 561 18.00 -22.69 3.85
N TYR A 562 17.37 -22.72 2.68
CA TYR A 562 16.57 -21.62 2.14
C TYR A 562 15.09 -21.97 2.20
N HIS A 563 14.26 -20.94 2.42
CA HIS A 563 12.84 -20.94 2.14
C HIS A 563 12.60 -20.48 0.70
N LEU A 564 11.91 -21.30 -0.07
CA LEU A 564 11.65 -21.07 -1.48
C LEU A 564 10.16 -21.00 -1.74
N CYS A 565 9.80 -20.23 -2.77
CA CYS A 565 8.43 -20.01 -3.19
C CYS A 565 8.29 -20.14 -4.71
N ARG A 566 7.13 -20.59 -5.17
CA ARG A 566 6.71 -20.57 -6.56
C ARG A 566 5.19 -20.41 -6.61
N GLY A 567 4.66 -19.79 -7.64
CA GLY A 567 3.22 -19.70 -7.80
C GLY A 567 2.80 -19.05 -9.10
N SER A 568 1.50 -18.82 -9.22
CA SER A 568 0.85 -18.09 -10.31
C SER A 568 -0.49 -17.55 -9.80
N GLY A 569 -0.79 -16.27 -10.06
CA GLY A 569 -2.00 -15.61 -9.57
C GLY A 569 -2.13 -15.69 -8.04
N ARG A 570 -3.20 -16.35 -7.55
CA ARG A 570 -3.49 -16.54 -6.11
C ARG A 570 -2.95 -17.86 -5.54
N PHE A 571 -2.27 -18.67 -6.35
CA PHE A 571 -1.74 -19.96 -5.92
C PHE A 571 -0.26 -19.82 -5.58
N VAL A 572 0.13 -20.27 -4.39
CA VAL A 572 1.49 -20.18 -3.88
C VAL A 572 1.89 -21.51 -3.26
N GLU A 573 3.07 -21.99 -3.62
CA GLU A 573 3.73 -23.20 -3.12
C GLU A 573 5.02 -22.83 -2.40
N TYR A 574 5.36 -23.60 -1.36
CA TYR A 574 6.55 -23.38 -0.55
C TYR A 574 7.38 -24.67 -0.45
N LYS A 575 8.71 -24.53 -0.42
CA LYS A 575 9.61 -25.63 -0.09
C LYS A 575 10.85 -25.13 0.64
N ILE A 576 11.45 -26.01 1.44
CA ILE A 576 12.73 -25.74 2.09
C ILE A 576 13.78 -26.60 1.37
N LEU A 577 14.91 -25.98 0.98
CA LEU A 577 16.05 -26.69 0.40
C LEU A 577 17.34 -26.37 1.13
N PRO A 578 18.25 -27.34 1.33
CA PRO A 578 19.58 -27.07 1.86
C PRO A 578 20.32 -26.01 1.04
N MET A 579 21.01 -25.08 1.71
CA MET A 579 21.72 -23.99 1.02
C MET A 579 22.74 -24.51 0.01
N HIS A 580 23.49 -25.56 0.36
CA HIS A 580 24.50 -26.16 -0.52
C HIS A 580 23.92 -26.68 -1.84
N ASP A 581 22.68 -27.20 -1.84
CA ASP A 581 22.00 -27.69 -3.04
C ASP A 581 21.60 -26.53 -3.95
N VAL A 582 21.03 -25.46 -3.37
CA VAL A 582 20.68 -24.23 -4.11
C VAL A 582 21.92 -23.61 -4.74
N ILE A 583 23.01 -23.49 -3.99
CA ILE A 583 24.30 -22.96 -4.48
C ILE A 583 24.83 -23.82 -5.64
N LYS A 584 24.79 -25.14 -5.49
CA LYS A 584 25.21 -26.07 -6.54
C LYS A 584 24.39 -25.87 -7.81
N ILE A 585 23.06 -25.82 -7.71
CA ILE A 585 22.17 -25.58 -8.86
C ILE A 585 22.53 -24.26 -9.55
N LEU A 586 22.64 -23.16 -8.81
CA LEU A 586 22.89 -21.84 -9.38
C LEU A 586 24.30 -21.70 -9.98
N SER A 587 25.32 -22.30 -9.37
CA SER A 587 26.70 -22.28 -9.89
C SER A 587 26.86 -22.99 -11.24
N THR A 588 26.08 -24.06 -11.49
CA THR A 588 26.10 -24.77 -12.77
C THR A 588 25.51 -23.95 -13.94
N LEU A 589 24.71 -22.93 -13.64
CA LEU A 589 24.14 -22.01 -14.63
C LEU A 589 25.14 -20.95 -15.05
N THR A 590 25.97 -20.45 -14.12
CA THR A 590 27.01 -19.45 -14.40
C THR A 590 28.22 -20.00 -15.16
N SER A 591 28.38 -21.34 -15.21
CA SER A 591 29.45 -22.02 -15.96
C SER A 591 29.09 -22.39 -17.40
N LYS A 592 27.88 -22.04 -17.85
CA LYS A 592 27.40 -22.19 -19.23
C LYS A 592 27.13 -20.82 -19.82
#